data_AF-S8EPT2-F1
#
_entry.id   AF-S8EPT2-F1
#
_cell.length_a   1.000
_cell.length_b   1.000
_cell.length_c   1.000
_cell.angle_alpha   90.00
_cell.angle_beta   90.00
_cell.angle_gamma   90.00
#
_symmetry.space_group_name_H-M   'P 1'
#
loop_
_entity.id
_entity.type
_entity.pdbx_description
1 polymer ?
#
loop_
_entity_poly.entity_id
_entity_poly.type
_entity_poly.pdbx_seq_one_letter_code
_entity_poly.pdbx_strand_id
1 'polypeptide(L)'
;MSVSPHSLTFPSSTATVSVKILNSSKSLSVLSHYCLSAAPGSTADESALRLICAGESFLIEHPSGKKVIYDLGVRKDVSTASKAWRDALASGVQLEYGPDVVETFIQHGIDLKSISAVIWG
;
A
#
# COMPACT_ATOMS: atom_id res chain seq x y z
N MET A 1 3.40 -28.83 -10.63
CA MET A 1 4.86 -28.83 -10.87
C MET A 1 5.40 -27.55 -10.23
N SER A 2 6.18 -27.64 -9.16
CA SER A 2 6.82 -26.45 -8.57
C SER A 2 8.08 -26.12 -9.36
N VAL A 3 8.19 -24.85 -9.77
CA VAL A 3 9.41 -24.34 -10.39
C VAL A 3 10.41 -24.13 -9.26
N SER A 4 11.59 -24.74 -9.34
CA SER A 4 12.66 -24.51 -8.38
C SER A 4 13.02 -23.02 -8.40
N PRO A 5 13.18 -22.34 -7.25
CA PRO A 5 13.56 -20.91 -7.22
C PRO A 5 14.90 -20.65 -7.93
N HIS A 6 15.73 -21.68 -8.13
CA HIS A 6 17.00 -21.59 -8.86
C HIS A 6 16.86 -21.60 -10.39
N SER A 7 15.68 -21.94 -10.94
CA SER A 7 15.43 -21.90 -12.39
C SER A 7 14.80 -20.59 -12.87
N LEU A 8 14.64 -19.60 -11.98
CA LEU A 8 14.11 -18.30 -12.35
C LEU A 8 15.22 -17.41 -12.93
N THR A 9 15.34 -17.40 -14.25
CA THR A 9 16.26 -16.50 -14.97
C THR A 9 15.49 -15.27 -15.46
N PHE A 10 15.88 -14.09 -14.99
CA PHE A 10 15.37 -12.83 -15.53
C PHE A 10 16.35 -12.27 -16.56
N PRO A 11 15.86 -11.67 -17.66
CA PRO A 11 16.74 -10.91 -18.54
C PRO A 11 17.35 -9.74 -17.77
N SER A 12 18.61 -9.41 -18.09
CA SER A 12 19.25 -8.21 -17.54
C SER A 12 18.42 -6.98 -17.89
N SER A 13 18.13 -6.14 -16.89
CA SER A 13 17.47 -4.87 -17.15
C SER A 13 18.35 -3.98 -18.01
N THR A 14 17.75 -3.31 -18.99
CA THR A 14 18.42 -2.30 -19.84
C THR A 14 18.05 -0.88 -19.44
N ALA A 15 17.28 -0.70 -18.36
CA ALA A 15 16.75 0.59 -17.95
C ALA A 15 16.75 0.75 -16.42
N THR A 16 16.97 1.99 -15.99
CA THR A 16 16.75 2.44 -14.61
C THR A 16 15.48 3.27 -14.57
N VAL A 17 14.63 3.02 -13.57
CA VAL A 17 13.39 3.78 -13.36
C VAL A 17 13.57 4.81 -12.24
N SER A 18 12.79 5.88 -12.27
CA SER A 18 12.61 6.75 -11.11
C SER A 18 11.45 6.24 -10.27
N VAL A 19 11.62 6.24 -8.94
CA VAL A 19 10.57 5.84 -8.00
C VAL A 19 10.32 7.00 -7.04
N LYS A 20 9.07 7.40 -6.91
CA LYS A 20 8.61 8.43 -5.97
C LYS A 20 7.61 7.82 -5.00
N ILE A 21 7.78 8.10 -3.72
CA ILE A 21 6.86 7.68 -2.67
C ILE A 21 5.75 8.73 -2.57
N LEU A 22 4.51 8.27 -2.60
CA LEU A 22 3.32 9.07 -2.36
C LEU A 22 2.77 8.67 -1.00
N ASN A 23 2.67 9.64 -0.09
CA ASN A 23 2.06 9.41 1.19
C ASN A 23 0.53 9.46 1.06
N SER A 24 -0.09 8.29 0.83
CA SER A 24 -1.52 8.17 0.53
C SER A 24 -2.42 8.19 1.77
N SER A 25 -1.83 8.24 2.97
CA SER A 25 -2.55 8.29 4.25
C SER A 25 -1.79 9.16 5.25
N LYS A 26 -2.47 10.01 6.03
CA LYS A 26 -1.78 10.80 7.05
C LYS A 26 -1.35 9.95 8.23
N SER A 27 -2.19 9.01 8.65
CA SER A 27 -1.87 8.03 9.70
C SER A 27 -2.77 6.80 9.58
N LEU A 28 -2.20 5.62 9.78
CA LEU A 28 -2.92 4.36 9.98
C LEU A 28 -2.41 3.72 11.26
N SER A 29 -3.30 3.55 12.25
CA SER A 29 -2.97 2.84 13.49
C SER A 29 -3.85 1.61 13.65
N VAL A 30 -3.20 0.45 13.78
CA VAL A 30 -3.85 -0.86 13.92
C VAL A 30 -3.39 -1.55 15.20
N LEU A 31 -4.19 -2.49 15.71
CA LEU A 31 -3.74 -3.38 16.78
C LEU A 31 -2.74 -4.40 16.24
N SER A 32 -1.75 -4.77 17.03
CA SER A 32 -0.61 -5.60 16.61
C SER A 32 -1.03 -6.95 16.04
N HIS A 33 -2.11 -7.55 16.55
CA HIS A 33 -2.65 -8.82 16.05
C HIS A 33 -3.14 -8.78 14.60
N TYR A 34 -3.40 -7.61 14.01
CA TYR A 34 -3.73 -7.50 12.59
C TYR A 34 -2.52 -7.72 11.68
N CYS A 35 -1.30 -7.48 12.17
CA CYS A 35 -0.07 -7.57 11.39
C CYS A 35 0.85 -8.69 11.85
N LEU A 36 0.78 -9.06 13.13
CA LEU A 36 1.71 -9.98 13.78
C LEU A 36 0.93 -11.12 14.43
N SER A 37 1.41 -12.34 14.22
CA SER A 37 0.93 -13.50 14.98
C SER A 37 1.56 -13.49 16.37
N ALA A 38 0.78 -13.82 17.39
CA ALA A 38 1.28 -13.99 18.74
C ALA A 38 2.34 -15.11 18.78
N ALA A 39 3.45 -14.85 19.47
CA ALA A 39 4.44 -15.89 19.74
C ALA A 39 3.94 -16.78 20.89
N PRO A 40 4.43 -18.03 21.01
CA PRO A 40 4.16 -18.85 22.19
C PRO A 40 4.55 -18.10 23.47
N GLY A 41 3.61 -17.96 24.41
CA GLY A 41 3.80 -17.23 25.66
C GLY A 41 3.47 -15.73 25.61
N SER A 42 3.04 -15.19 24.46
CA SER A 42 2.58 -13.81 24.38
C SER A 42 1.35 -13.54 25.25
N THR A 43 1.30 -12.35 25.84
CA THR A 43 0.17 -11.89 26.67
C THR A 43 -0.91 -11.20 25.83
N ALA A 44 -2.11 -11.07 26.40
CA ALA A 44 -3.20 -10.33 25.76
C ALA A 44 -2.82 -8.86 25.50
N ASP A 45 -2.07 -8.24 26.41
CA ASP A 45 -1.65 -6.84 26.30
C ASP A 45 -0.69 -6.61 25.12
N GLU A 46 0.21 -7.57 24.86
CA GLU A 46 1.12 -7.53 23.71
C GLU A 46 0.36 -7.59 22.37
N SER A 47 -0.75 -8.34 22.32
CA SER A 47 -1.62 -8.46 21.14
C SER A 47 -2.53 -7.24 20.90
N ALA A 48 -2.58 -6.32 21.87
CA ALA A 48 -3.37 -5.09 21.84
C ALA A 48 -2.50 -3.83 21.64
N LEU A 49 -1.19 -3.97 21.44
CA LEU A 49 -0.31 -2.85 21.13
C LEU A 49 -0.71 -2.17 19.82
N ARG A 50 -0.61 -0.84 19.78
CA ARG A 50 -0.89 -0.08 18.55
C ARG A 50 0.36 -0.01 17.69
N LEU A 51 0.25 -0.47 16.45
CA LEU A 51 1.24 -0.27 15.41
C LEU A 51 0.84 0.95 14.57
N ILE A 52 1.82 1.78 14.22
CA ILE A 52 1.65 2.84 13.24
C ILE A 52 2.16 2.29 11.91
N CYS A 53 1.28 2.25 10.93
CA CYS A 53 1.55 1.77 9.59
C CYS A 53 1.55 2.96 8.63
N ALA A 54 2.42 2.92 7.63
CA ALA A 54 2.43 3.87 6.53
C ALA A 54 1.69 3.26 5.33
N GLY A 55 0.62 3.92 4.86
CA GLY A 55 0.00 3.62 3.58
C GLY A 55 0.76 4.35 2.47
N GLU A 56 1.78 3.72 1.91
CA GLU A 56 2.58 4.30 0.83
C GLU A 56 2.18 3.74 -0.53
N SER A 57 2.10 4.62 -1.53
CA SER A 57 1.97 4.24 -2.93
C SER A 57 3.20 4.71 -3.69
N PHE A 58 3.57 4.03 -4.78
CA PHE A 58 4.81 4.34 -5.50
C PHE A 58 4.52 4.71 -6.94
N LEU A 59 4.89 5.92 -7.35
CA LEU A 59 4.91 6.33 -8.75
C LEU A 59 6.25 5.91 -9.36
N ILE A 60 6.19 5.06 -10.37
CA ILE A 60 7.34 4.52 -11.09
C ILE A 60 7.35 5.11 -12.50
N GLU A 61 8.43 5.82 -12.84
CA GLU A 61 8.60 6.47 -14.14
C GLU A 61 9.72 5.78 -14.92
N HIS A 62 9.38 5.21 -16.08
CA HIS A 62 10.30 4.52 -16.96
C HIS A 62 10.82 5.48 -18.06
N PRO A 63 12.09 5.37 -18.48
CA PRO A 63 12.67 6.24 -19.53
C PRO A 63 11.93 6.19 -20.88
N SER A 64 11.11 5.18 -21.14
CA SER A 64 10.21 5.14 -22.32
C SER A 64 9.01 6.09 -22.23
N GLY A 65 8.89 6.89 -21.15
CA GLY A 65 7.74 7.75 -20.88
C GLY A 65 6.55 7.04 -20.23
N LYS A 66 6.64 5.73 -19.96
CA LYS A 66 5.58 4.99 -19.25
C LYS A 66 5.63 5.31 -17.77
N LYS A 67 4.46 5.52 -17.17
CA LYS A 67 4.30 5.74 -15.72
C LYS A 67 3.39 4.66 -15.16
N VAL A 68 3.78 4.05 -14.05
CA VAL A 68 3.00 3.02 -13.37
C VAL A 68 2.87 3.43 -11.91
N ILE A 69 1.70 3.18 -11.33
CA ILE A 69 1.51 3.32 -9.89
C ILE A 69 1.45 1.93 -9.25
N TYR A 70 2.20 1.75 -8.16
CA TYR A 70 2.09 0.58 -7.28
C TYR A 70 1.25 0.96 -6.06
N ASP A 71 0.14 0.25 -5.92
CA ASP A 71 -0.93 0.45 -4.94
C ASP A 71 -1.58 1.85 -4.99
N LEU A 72 -2.75 2.00 -4.38
CA LEU A 72 -3.50 3.25 -4.25
C LEU A 72 -3.78 3.63 -2.78
N GLY A 73 -3.34 2.81 -1.84
CA GLY A 73 -3.50 3.05 -0.42
C GLY A 73 -4.93 2.82 0.06
N VAL A 74 -5.27 3.43 1.20
CA VAL A 74 -6.55 3.19 1.87
C VAL A 74 -7.64 4.08 1.29
N ARG A 75 -8.69 3.46 0.78
CA ARG A 75 -9.90 4.17 0.30
C ARG A 75 -10.56 4.99 1.42
N LYS A 76 -10.96 6.22 1.09
CA LYS A 76 -11.64 7.15 2.02
C LYS A 76 -13.10 6.79 2.25
N ASP A 77 -13.85 6.55 1.17
CA ASP A 77 -15.21 6.02 1.28
C ASP A 77 -15.12 4.54 1.63
N VAL A 78 -15.67 4.12 2.77
CA VAL A 78 -15.66 2.73 3.24
C VAL A 78 -17.05 2.08 3.23
N SER A 79 -18.07 2.80 2.75
CA SER A 79 -19.47 2.32 2.74
C SER A 79 -19.60 0.99 1.97
N THR A 80 -18.93 0.90 0.82
CA THR A 80 -18.90 -0.30 -0.04
C THR A 80 -17.69 -1.21 0.23
N ALA A 81 -16.98 -1.03 1.35
CA ALA A 81 -15.85 -1.89 1.68
C ALA A 81 -16.30 -3.32 2.03
N SER A 82 -15.35 -4.24 2.15
CA SER A 82 -15.65 -5.58 2.64
C SER A 82 -16.15 -5.53 4.08
N LYS A 83 -16.94 -6.53 4.50
CA LYS A 83 -17.38 -6.63 5.90
C LYS A 83 -16.18 -6.68 6.85
N ALA A 84 -15.16 -7.48 6.52
CA ALA A 84 -13.94 -7.59 7.32
C ALA A 84 -13.26 -6.23 7.54
N TRP A 85 -13.18 -5.38 6.51
CA TRP A 85 -12.61 -4.05 6.67
C TRP A 85 -13.47 -3.13 7.54
N ARG A 86 -14.79 -3.14 7.35
CA ARG A 86 -15.71 -2.38 8.22
C ARG A 86 -15.64 -2.84 9.67
N ASP A 87 -15.54 -4.14 9.92
CA ASP A 87 -15.38 -4.72 11.26
C ASP A 87 -14.04 -4.31 11.89
N ALA A 88 -12.95 -4.26 11.12
CA ALA A 88 -11.65 -3.81 11.59
C ALA A 88 -11.66 -2.32 11.98
N LEU A 89 -12.32 -1.47 11.18
CA LEU A 89 -12.55 -0.05 11.50
C LEU A 89 -13.37 0.11 12.78
N ALA A 90 -14.41 -0.70 12.97
CA ALA A 90 -15.26 -0.65 14.15
C ALA A 90 -14.55 -1.16 15.42
N SER A 91 -13.58 -2.06 15.28
CA SER A 91 -12.93 -2.75 16.42
C SER A 91 -11.60 -2.17 16.85
N GLY A 92 -11.02 -1.23 16.09
CA GLY A 92 -9.82 -0.54 16.57
C GLY A 92 -8.89 0.03 15.51
N VAL A 93 -9.12 -0.16 14.22
CA VAL A 93 -8.33 0.53 13.19
C VAL A 93 -8.67 2.02 13.20
N GLN A 94 -7.65 2.86 13.40
CA GLN A 94 -7.76 4.31 13.36
C GLN A 94 -7.09 4.82 12.09
N LEU A 95 -7.80 5.63 11.33
CA LEU A 95 -7.33 6.23 10.08
C LEU A 95 -7.44 7.73 10.16
N GLU A 96 -6.35 8.40 9.81
CA GLU A 96 -6.36 9.81 9.47
C GLU A 96 -6.07 9.95 7.97
N TYR A 97 -7.04 10.47 7.24
CA TYR A 97 -6.93 10.62 5.79
C TYR A 97 -6.05 11.82 5.44
N GLY A 98 -5.11 11.60 4.53
CA GLY A 98 -4.37 12.64 3.83
C GLY A 98 -4.91 12.83 2.41
N PRO A 99 -4.19 13.55 1.54
CA PRO A 99 -4.47 13.52 0.11
C PRO A 99 -4.28 12.09 -0.42
N ASP A 100 -5.24 11.59 -1.19
CA ASP A 100 -5.08 10.31 -1.88
C ASP A 100 -4.18 10.47 -3.13
N VAL A 101 -3.91 9.36 -3.83
CA VAL A 101 -3.04 9.35 -5.01
C VAL A 101 -3.57 10.28 -6.11
N VAL A 102 -4.88 10.29 -6.34
CA VAL A 102 -5.50 11.11 -7.40
C VAL A 102 -5.39 12.59 -7.05
N GLU A 103 -5.73 12.96 -5.82
CA GLU A 103 -5.58 14.32 -5.32
C GLU A 103 -4.12 14.77 -5.38
N THR A 104 -3.18 13.91 -4.97
CA THR A 104 -1.74 14.18 -5.03
C THR A 104 -1.29 14.43 -6.47
N PHE A 105 -1.76 13.65 -7.45
CA PHE A 105 -1.43 13.86 -8.85
C PHE A 105 -1.97 15.17 -9.38
N ILE A 106 -3.24 15.49 -9.10
CA ILE A 106 -3.85 16.76 -9.51
C ILE A 106 -3.08 17.94 -8.92
N GLN A 107 -2.72 17.87 -7.63
CA GLN A 107 -1.96 18.92 -6.93
C GLN A 107 -0.58 19.16 -7.56
N HIS A 108 0.07 18.12 -8.09
CA HIS A 108 1.40 18.21 -8.71
C HIS A 108 1.34 18.31 -10.25
N GLY A 109 0.16 18.53 -10.83
CA GLY A 109 0.00 18.69 -12.28
C GLY A 109 0.26 17.41 -13.09
N ILE A 110 0.10 16.23 -12.48
CA ILE A 110 0.26 14.93 -13.14
C ILE A 110 -1.09 14.52 -13.73
N ASP A 111 -1.15 14.40 -15.06
CA ASP A 111 -2.35 13.90 -15.75
C ASP A 111 -2.59 12.42 -15.43
N LEU A 112 -3.77 12.10 -14.92
CA LEU A 112 -4.20 10.73 -14.62
C LEU A 112 -4.15 9.83 -15.88
N LYS A 113 -4.42 10.39 -17.07
CA LYS A 113 -4.35 9.65 -18.34
C LYS A 113 -2.92 9.30 -18.74
N SER A 114 -1.91 9.91 -18.11
CA SER A 114 -0.50 9.57 -18.33
C SER A 114 -0.07 8.30 -17.59
N ILE A 115 -0.88 7.81 -16.63
CA ILE A 115 -0.63 6.57 -15.91
C ILE A 115 -1.01 5.38 -16.79
N SER A 116 -0.01 4.58 -17.13
CA SER A 116 -0.14 3.44 -18.03
C SER A 116 -0.73 2.21 -17.34
N ALA A 117 -0.52 2.05 -16.03
CA ALA A 117 -1.04 0.92 -15.27
C ALA A 117 -1.07 1.20 -13.75
N VAL A 118 -1.92 0.45 -13.05
CA VAL A 118 -1.95 0.29 -11.59
C VAL A 118 -1.55 -1.16 -11.29
N ILE A 119 -0.53 -1.35 -10.45
CA ILE A 119 -0.15 -2.66 -9.91
C ILE A 119 -0.71 -2.75 -8.49
N TRP A 120 -1.50 -3.79 -8.23
CA TRP A 120 -2.08 -4.05 -6.91
C TRP A 120 -1.18 -4.98 -6.10
N GLY A 121 -0.92 -4.59 -4.85
CA GLY A 121 -0.21 -5.38 -3.85
C GLY A 121 -1.12 -6.31 -3.06
#